data_AF-A0A939Y2W1-F1
#
_entry.id   AF-A0A939Y2W1-F1
#
_cell.length_a   1.000
_cell.length_b   1.000
_cell.length_c   1.000
_cell.angle_alpha   90.00
_cell.angle_beta   90.00
_cell.angle_gamma   90.00
#
_symmetry.space_group_name_H-M   'P 1'
#
loop_
_entity.id
_entity.type
_entity.pdbx_description
1 polymer ?
#
loop_
_entity_poly.entity_id
_entity_poly.type
_entity_poly.pdbx_seq_one_letter_code
_entity_poly.pdbx_strand_id
1 'polypeptide(L)'
;MPFSAFLDEKRAECKALVQALSGHFRFVSILGSDVRASVVRADRKSSAVQDGRGECGFVVKMHDGRSFFEYSLDDIGGDIPDLAGRILNAVQADEGLKDRMITAAVPEDEPLRQDFVRESDFDSYTDETMLDVCRKLKDELLSKDPRVLNAMVMIQPYSVSKLFISGRRELSQHYNWANGFLMVVYNDGKLVHARHVEGDDRLENIIAGMKAHTDDVIDLARHLTRATPIEPGVYDVITDPSITGLIAHEAFGHGVEMDQFVKDRALAKQYVGKYVASPITNMHDGAAAVYSVASYFFDDDGVLAHDTQIIRNGILEAGLSDLVSATQLGTIPTGNGRRDSYKRKAYARMTNTFFEPGHDKLEDMIASIRHGYM
;
A
#
# COMPACT_ATOMS: atom_id res chain seq x y z
N MET A 1 3.72 11.70 15.91
CA MET A 1 5.15 12.07 15.87
C MET A 1 5.36 13.11 14.77
N PRO A 2 6.35 14.00 14.87
CA PRO A 2 6.70 14.89 13.76
C PRO A 2 7.39 14.12 12.62
N PHE A 3 7.56 14.79 11.49
CA PHE A 3 8.37 14.31 10.37
C PHE A 3 9.78 13.86 10.83
N SER A 4 10.36 12.86 10.14
CA SER A 4 11.66 12.28 10.50
C SER A 4 12.78 13.33 10.54
N ALA A 5 13.39 13.49 11.72
CA ALA A 5 14.58 14.32 11.91
C ALA A 5 15.78 13.84 11.07
N PHE A 6 15.93 12.52 10.91
CA PHE A 6 16.96 11.94 10.06
C PHE A 6 16.84 12.44 8.61
N LEU A 7 15.63 12.37 8.03
CA LEU A 7 15.42 12.86 6.66
C LEU A 7 15.58 14.38 6.56
N ASP A 8 15.09 15.12 7.55
CA ASP A 8 15.15 16.58 7.57
C ASP A 8 16.60 17.10 7.59
N GLU A 9 17.46 16.48 8.40
CA GLU A 9 18.89 16.79 8.48
C GLU A 9 19.63 16.55 7.16
N LYS A 10 19.15 15.62 6.30
CA LYS A 10 19.82 15.29 5.02
C LYS A 10 19.31 16.08 3.81
N ARG A 11 18.41 17.04 3.98
CA ARG A 11 17.83 17.83 2.86
C ARG A 11 18.90 18.54 2.05
N ALA A 12 19.88 19.16 2.71
CA ALA A 12 20.92 19.94 2.06
C ALA A 12 21.84 19.03 1.21
N GLU A 13 22.24 17.90 1.77
CA GLU A 13 23.08 16.91 1.11
C GLU A 13 22.35 16.25 -0.08
N CYS A 14 21.05 15.96 0.07
CA CYS A 14 20.23 15.47 -1.05
C CYS A 14 20.20 16.47 -2.21
N LYS A 15 19.97 17.76 -1.93
CA LYS A 15 20.00 18.83 -2.95
C LYS A 15 21.36 18.94 -3.63
N ALA A 16 22.43 18.89 -2.83
CA ALA A 16 23.80 18.94 -3.35
C ALA A 16 24.11 17.74 -4.26
N LEU A 17 23.66 16.53 -3.88
CA LEU A 17 23.86 15.32 -4.67
C LEU A 17 23.05 15.35 -5.98
N VAL A 18 21.80 15.81 -5.95
CA VAL A 18 21.00 16.04 -7.16
C VAL A 18 21.72 16.99 -8.11
N GLN A 19 22.25 18.12 -7.60
CA GLN A 19 23.03 19.07 -8.40
C GLN A 19 24.29 18.44 -9.00
N ALA A 20 25.06 17.70 -8.20
CA ALA A 20 26.30 17.06 -8.65
C ALA A 20 26.06 16.06 -9.79
N LEU A 21 24.96 15.30 -9.73
CA LEU A 21 24.61 14.31 -10.76
C LEU A 21 23.91 14.92 -11.99
N SER A 22 23.30 16.10 -11.86
CA SER A 22 22.58 16.78 -12.96
C SER A 22 23.49 17.21 -14.12
N GLY A 23 24.82 17.25 -13.92
CA GLY A 23 25.77 17.45 -15.03
C GLY A 23 25.90 16.24 -15.96
N HIS A 24 25.47 15.05 -15.51
CA HIS A 24 25.63 13.78 -16.20
C HIS A 24 24.30 13.18 -16.67
N PHE A 25 23.20 13.51 -15.97
CA PHE A 25 21.87 12.97 -16.24
C PHE A 25 20.88 14.09 -16.58
N ARG A 26 19.87 13.76 -17.40
CA ARG A 26 18.78 14.66 -17.80
C ARG A 26 17.72 14.84 -16.72
N PHE A 27 17.56 13.83 -15.86
CA PHE A 27 16.71 13.87 -14.69
C PHE A 27 17.43 13.18 -13.54
N VAL A 28 17.35 13.77 -12.35
CA VAL A 28 17.84 13.19 -11.10
C VAL A 28 16.83 13.49 -10.01
N SER A 29 16.44 12.46 -9.26
CA SER A 29 15.67 12.60 -8.04
C SER A 29 16.20 11.71 -6.93
N ILE A 30 15.87 12.07 -5.70
CA ILE A 30 16.18 11.32 -4.49
C ILE A 30 14.89 11.14 -3.71
N LEU A 31 14.57 9.90 -3.36
CA LEU A 31 13.56 9.56 -2.36
C LEU A 31 14.28 9.08 -1.10
N GLY A 32 14.14 9.82 0.00
CA GLY A 32 14.45 9.36 1.35
C GLY A 32 13.22 8.76 2.01
N SER A 33 13.37 7.64 2.70
CA SER A 33 12.31 6.97 3.45
C SER A 33 12.79 6.64 4.86
N ASP A 34 11.95 6.92 5.86
CA ASP A 34 12.10 6.49 7.26
C ASP A 34 10.74 5.96 7.72
N VAL A 35 10.63 4.64 7.78
CA VAL A 35 9.45 3.90 8.21
C VAL A 35 9.77 3.21 9.52
N ARG A 36 9.01 3.55 10.56
CA ARG A 36 9.11 2.93 11.88
C ARG A 36 7.85 2.16 12.17
N ALA A 37 8.00 0.98 12.74
CA ALA A 37 6.87 0.15 13.11
C ALA A 37 7.18 -0.57 14.42
N SER A 38 6.14 -0.84 15.21
CA SER A 38 6.20 -1.75 16.35
C SER A 38 5.12 -2.80 16.23
N VAL A 39 5.26 -3.91 16.95
CA VAL A 39 4.25 -4.96 17.08
C VAL A 39 3.96 -5.14 18.56
N VAL A 40 2.75 -4.77 18.96
CA VAL A 40 2.27 -4.94 20.33
C VAL A 40 1.28 -6.10 20.32
N ARG A 41 1.53 -7.16 21.08
CA ARG A 41 0.67 -8.34 21.08
C ARG A 41 0.49 -8.97 22.45
N ALA A 42 -0.68 -9.58 22.64
CA ALA A 42 -0.97 -10.45 23.77
C ALA A 42 -1.61 -11.75 23.27
N ASP A 43 -1.11 -12.88 23.75
CA ASP A 43 -1.70 -14.20 23.57
C ASP A 43 -1.90 -14.88 24.94
N ARG A 44 -2.46 -16.09 24.97
CA ARG A 44 -2.73 -16.80 26.22
C ARG A 44 -1.50 -17.00 27.11
N LYS A 45 -0.30 -17.12 26.53
CA LYS A 45 0.93 -17.49 27.25
C LYS A 45 1.90 -16.33 27.43
N SER A 46 1.80 -15.28 26.62
CA SER A 46 2.77 -14.21 26.57
C SER A 46 2.16 -12.88 26.13
N SER A 47 2.82 -11.79 26.50
CA SER A 47 2.55 -10.45 26.00
C SER A 47 3.90 -9.80 25.67
N ALA A 48 4.02 -9.15 24.51
CA ALA A 48 5.29 -8.60 24.06
C ALA A 48 5.08 -7.34 23.23
N VAL A 49 6.08 -6.44 23.32
CA VAL A 49 6.32 -5.32 22.42
C VAL A 49 7.61 -5.64 21.67
N GLN A 50 7.59 -5.52 20.35
CA GLN A 50 8.74 -5.81 19.49
C GLN A 50 8.83 -4.77 18.38
N ASP A 51 10.02 -4.57 17.86
CA ASP A 51 10.20 -3.78 16.65
C ASP A 51 9.49 -4.46 15.47
N GLY A 52 8.75 -3.66 14.71
CA GLY A 52 8.12 -4.07 13.47
C GLY A 52 9.07 -4.01 12.29
N ARG A 53 8.54 -4.30 11.09
CA ARG A 53 9.31 -4.14 9.85
C ARG A 53 9.31 -2.67 9.42
N GLY A 54 10.40 -1.98 9.73
CA GLY A 54 10.70 -0.64 9.24
C GLY A 54 11.75 -0.61 8.14
N GLU A 55 12.03 0.58 7.65
CA GLU A 55 13.13 0.86 6.73
C GLU A 55 13.68 2.27 6.94
N CYS A 56 14.94 2.50 6.59
CA CYS A 56 15.55 3.83 6.62
C CYS A 56 16.65 3.91 5.57
N GLY A 57 16.55 4.86 4.64
CA GLY A 57 17.54 5.04 3.58
C GLY A 57 17.03 5.86 2.41
N PHE A 58 17.80 5.84 1.32
CA PHE A 58 17.59 6.66 0.15
C PHE A 58 17.68 5.85 -1.15
N VAL A 59 16.97 6.32 -2.17
CA VAL A 59 17.13 5.93 -3.57
C VAL A 59 17.41 7.16 -4.40
N VAL A 60 18.49 7.11 -5.17
CA VAL A 60 18.77 8.06 -6.24
C VAL A 60 18.25 7.46 -7.54
N LYS A 61 17.30 8.13 -8.21
CA LYS A 61 16.84 7.79 -9.56
C LYS A 61 17.43 8.77 -10.56
N MET A 62 17.96 8.25 -11.66
CA MET A 62 18.63 9.02 -12.69
C MET A 62 18.11 8.61 -14.08
N HIS A 63 18.10 9.55 -15.02
CA HIS A 63 17.77 9.28 -16.42
C HIS A 63 18.77 9.99 -17.34
N ASP A 64 19.41 9.27 -18.26
CA ASP A 64 20.48 9.78 -19.13
C ASP A 64 19.99 10.40 -20.45
N GLY A 65 18.68 10.46 -20.66
CA GLY A 65 18.05 10.81 -21.93
C GLY A 65 17.54 9.59 -22.70
N ARG A 66 17.91 8.38 -22.29
CA ARG A 66 17.45 7.13 -22.86
C ARG A 66 16.82 6.21 -21.81
N SER A 67 17.47 5.97 -20.68
CA SER A 67 17.08 4.91 -19.74
C SER A 67 17.16 5.39 -18.29
N PHE A 68 16.44 4.69 -17.41
CA PHE A 68 16.50 4.90 -15.97
C PHE A 68 17.61 4.08 -15.30
N PHE A 69 18.21 4.66 -14.28
CA PHE A 69 19.14 4.05 -13.35
C PHE A 69 18.68 4.33 -11.93
N GLU A 70 18.91 3.39 -11.02
CA GLU A 70 18.61 3.55 -9.61
C GLU A 70 19.80 3.10 -8.76
N TYR A 71 20.07 3.86 -7.70
CA TYR A 71 21.14 3.56 -6.75
C TYR A 71 20.60 3.75 -5.32
N SER A 72 20.60 2.68 -4.53
CA SER A 72 20.12 2.69 -3.14
C SER A 72 21.28 2.84 -2.15
N LEU A 73 21.07 3.59 -1.08
CA LEU A 73 22.06 3.83 -0.03
C LEU A 73 21.40 4.06 1.33
N ASP A 74 22.08 3.66 2.40
CA ASP A 74 21.55 3.75 3.77
C ASP A 74 21.60 5.19 4.32
N ASP A 75 22.56 6.00 3.85
CA ASP A 75 22.71 7.40 4.26
C ASP A 75 23.29 8.25 3.11
N ILE A 76 22.92 9.52 3.09
CA ILE A 76 23.52 10.56 2.26
C ILE A 76 24.26 11.51 3.21
N GLY A 77 25.59 11.44 3.23
CA GLY A 77 26.43 12.28 4.08
C GLY A 77 27.89 12.20 3.66
N GLY A 78 28.71 13.07 4.24
CA GLY A 78 30.14 13.15 3.93
C GLY A 78 30.44 13.97 2.66
N ASP A 79 31.45 13.55 1.90
CA ASP A 79 31.89 14.24 0.68
C ASP A 79 30.95 13.91 -0.50
N ILE A 80 30.08 14.86 -0.85
CA ILE A 80 29.09 14.71 -1.91
C ILE A 80 29.72 14.51 -3.30
N PRO A 81 30.77 15.27 -3.71
CA PRO A 81 31.53 14.95 -4.90
C PRO A 81 32.06 13.51 -4.98
N ASP A 82 32.63 12.98 -3.88
CA ASP A 82 33.09 11.57 -3.85
C ASP A 82 31.92 10.60 -4.03
N LEU A 83 30.82 10.82 -3.29
CA LEU A 83 29.61 10.00 -3.41
C LEU A 83 29.06 10.01 -4.84
N ALA A 84 28.98 11.18 -5.47
CA ALA A 84 28.55 11.32 -6.87
C ALA A 84 29.49 10.54 -7.80
N GLY A 85 30.81 10.61 -7.60
CA GLY A 85 31.79 9.82 -8.35
C GLY A 85 31.58 8.31 -8.20
N ARG A 86 31.30 7.83 -6.98
CA ARG A 86 30.98 6.42 -6.72
C ARG A 86 29.70 5.98 -7.44
N ILE A 87 28.65 6.80 -7.40
CA ILE A 87 27.38 6.52 -8.10
C ILE A 87 27.63 6.45 -9.60
N LEU A 88 28.32 7.44 -10.18
CA LEU A 88 28.63 7.49 -11.61
C LEU A 88 29.40 6.24 -12.08
N ASN A 89 30.36 5.77 -11.28
CA ASN A 89 31.09 4.54 -11.57
C ASN A 89 30.21 3.29 -11.47
N ALA A 90 29.29 3.24 -10.50
CA ALA A 90 28.42 2.08 -10.29
C ALA A 90 27.33 1.92 -11.35
N VAL A 91 26.88 3.04 -11.95
CA VAL A 91 25.79 3.03 -12.96
C VAL A 91 26.30 2.99 -14.41
N GLN A 92 27.59 2.76 -14.63
CA GLN A 92 28.12 2.55 -15.98
C GLN A 92 27.51 1.29 -16.58
N ALA A 93 26.67 1.45 -17.60
CA ALA A 93 26.10 0.34 -18.34
C ALA A 93 27.18 -0.35 -19.18
N ASP A 94 27.23 -1.68 -19.11
CA ASP A 94 28.02 -2.50 -20.03
C ASP A 94 27.60 -2.19 -21.49
N GLU A 95 28.55 -2.02 -22.39
CA GLU A 95 28.30 -1.76 -23.82
C GLU A 95 27.36 -2.82 -24.41
N GLY A 96 27.46 -4.08 -23.99
CA GLY A 96 26.61 -5.17 -24.46
C GLY A 96 25.15 -5.08 -24.01
N LEU A 97 24.84 -4.23 -23.01
CA LEU A 97 23.49 -4.00 -22.53
C LEU A 97 22.81 -2.82 -23.22
N LYS A 98 23.56 -1.89 -23.82
CA LYS A 98 23.02 -0.64 -24.38
C LYS A 98 21.92 -0.85 -25.41
N ASP A 99 22.05 -1.87 -26.27
CA ASP A 99 21.02 -2.19 -27.27
C ASP A 99 19.78 -2.86 -26.69
N ARG A 100 19.89 -3.41 -25.48
CA ARG A 100 18.80 -4.08 -24.73
C ARG A 100 18.19 -3.18 -23.66
N MET A 101 18.75 -1.99 -23.45
CA MET A 101 18.24 -1.05 -22.46
C MET A 101 16.85 -0.56 -22.88
N ILE A 102 16.00 -0.48 -21.87
CA ILE A 102 14.65 0.03 -21.99
C ILE A 102 14.74 1.54 -22.25
N THR A 103 14.28 1.97 -23.43
CA THR A 103 14.19 3.39 -23.78
C THR A 103 12.90 3.99 -23.23
N ALA A 104 13.01 5.11 -22.53
CA ALA A 104 11.90 5.90 -22.00
C ALA A 104 12.17 7.38 -22.21
N ALA A 105 11.12 8.20 -22.40
CA ALA A 105 11.28 9.65 -22.47
C ALA A 105 11.81 10.21 -21.14
N VAL A 106 12.46 11.38 -21.19
CA VAL A 106 12.87 12.10 -19.98
C VAL A 106 11.62 12.55 -19.22
N PRO A 107 11.50 12.24 -17.93
CA PRO A 107 10.39 12.72 -17.10
C PRO A 107 10.24 14.24 -17.08
N GLU A 108 9.01 14.70 -16.95
CA GLU A 108 8.73 16.09 -16.60
C GLU A 108 9.02 16.34 -15.11
N ASP A 109 9.63 17.49 -14.80
CA ASP A 109 9.98 17.90 -13.44
C ASP A 109 9.40 19.30 -13.15
N GLU A 110 8.07 19.38 -13.06
CA GLU A 110 7.41 20.67 -12.79
C GLU A 110 7.75 21.17 -11.37
N PRO A 111 7.96 22.49 -11.18
CA PRO A 111 8.29 23.04 -9.86
C PRO A 111 7.20 22.77 -8.83
N LEU A 112 7.59 22.20 -7.69
CA LEU A 112 6.71 22.08 -6.55
C LEU A 112 7.49 21.98 -5.25
N ARG A 113 7.13 22.79 -4.27
CA ARG A 113 7.61 22.65 -2.90
C ARG A 113 6.43 22.55 -1.96
N GLN A 114 6.30 21.41 -1.29
CA GLN A 114 5.16 21.17 -0.42
C GLN A 114 5.46 20.14 0.66
N ASP A 115 5.03 20.43 1.88
CA ASP A 115 5.09 19.52 3.01
C ASP A 115 3.66 19.07 3.33
N PHE A 116 3.50 17.77 3.59
CA PHE A 116 2.22 17.16 3.96
C PHE A 116 2.37 16.42 5.29
N VAL A 117 1.44 16.64 6.20
CA VAL A 117 1.36 15.89 7.45
C VAL A 117 -0.08 15.44 7.63
N ARG A 118 -0.29 14.12 7.73
CA ARG A 118 -1.58 13.56 8.12
C ARG A 118 -1.78 13.71 9.62
N GLU A 119 -2.95 14.19 10.03
CA GLU A 119 -3.34 14.22 11.43
C GLU A 119 -3.31 12.81 12.04
N SER A 120 -2.87 12.68 13.29
CA SER A 120 -2.78 11.38 13.94
C SER A 120 -2.97 11.50 15.45
N ASP A 121 -3.59 10.48 16.04
CA ASP A 121 -3.72 10.30 17.49
C ASP A 121 -2.62 9.43 18.10
N PHE A 122 -1.64 8.96 17.30
CA PHE A 122 -0.68 7.95 17.73
C PHE A 122 0.16 8.39 18.93
N ASP A 123 0.46 9.69 19.05
CA ASP A 123 1.20 10.26 20.19
C ASP A 123 0.42 10.18 21.51
N SER A 124 -0.89 9.91 21.45
CA SER A 124 -1.75 9.70 22.63
C SER A 124 -1.64 8.28 23.20
N TYR A 125 -0.95 7.36 22.50
CA TYR A 125 -0.82 5.97 22.88
C TYR A 125 0.66 5.61 23.07
N THR A 126 0.96 4.90 24.16
CA THR A 126 2.28 4.32 24.40
C THR A 126 2.22 2.82 24.16
N ASP A 127 3.38 2.19 24.02
CA ASP A 127 3.45 0.73 23.91
C ASP A 127 2.78 0.03 25.10
N GLU A 128 2.89 0.58 26.32
CA GLU A 128 2.21 0.01 27.50
C GLU A 128 0.69 0.16 27.42
N THR A 129 0.17 1.32 26.98
CA THR A 129 -1.30 1.48 26.87
C THR A 129 -1.87 0.59 25.78
N MET A 130 -1.18 0.43 24.65
CA MET A 130 -1.55 -0.54 23.61
C MET A 130 -1.48 -1.99 24.10
N LEU A 131 -0.46 -2.33 24.90
CA LEU A 131 -0.31 -3.68 25.45
C LEU A 131 -1.42 -4.02 26.44
N ASP A 132 -1.83 -3.06 27.25
CA ASP A 132 -2.97 -3.19 28.16
C ASP A 132 -4.29 -3.39 27.42
N VAL A 133 -4.49 -2.69 26.29
CA VAL A 133 -5.64 -2.95 25.41
C VAL A 133 -5.60 -4.38 24.88
N CYS A 134 -4.46 -4.82 24.34
CA CYS A 134 -4.30 -6.18 23.83
C CYS A 134 -4.57 -7.23 24.92
N ARG A 135 -4.07 -7.04 26.13
CA ARG A 135 -4.29 -7.93 27.29
C ARG A 135 -5.78 -8.02 27.63
N LYS A 136 -6.45 -6.88 27.76
CA LYS A 136 -7.88 -6.81 28.11
C LYS A 136 -8.76 -7.50 27.07
N LEU A 137 -8.58 -7.20 25.79
CA LEU A 137 -9.34 -7.83 24.71
C LEU A 137 -9.06 -9.33 24.62
N LYS A 138 -7.80 -9.76 24.82
CA LYS A 138 -7.44 -11.17 24.87
C LYS A 138 -8.13 -11.88 26.05
N ASP A 139 -8.13 -11.29 27.24
CA ASP A 139 -8.82 -11.87 28.42
C ASP A 139 -10.34 -11.93 28.22
N GLU A 140 -10.92 -10.90 27.60
CA GLU A 140 -12.33 -10.88 27.22
C GLU A 140 -12.66 -12.04 26.28
N LEU A 141 -11.94 -12.19 25.16
CA LEU A 141 -12.14 -13.27 24.19
C LEU A 141 -12.03 -14.66 24.83
N LEU A 142 -11.03 -14.88 25.70
CA LEU A 142 -10.86 -16.15 26.41
C LEU A 142 -12.00 -16.44 27.39
N SER A 143 -12.68 -15.41 27.91
CA SER A 143 -13.78 -15.53 28.86
C SER A 143 -15.15 -15.76 28.21
N LYS A 144 -15.32 -15.39 26.93
CA LYS A 144 -16.61 -15.45 26.22
C LYS A 144 -17.12 -16.88 26.02
N ASP A 145 -16.24 -17.86 25.82
CA ASP A 145 -16.63 -19.26 25.61
C ASP A 145 -15.50 -20.21 26.05
N PRO A 146 -15.77 -21.23 26.89
CA PRO A 146 -14.74 -22.18 27.35
C PRO A 146 -14.10 -23.00 26.22
N ARG A 147 -14.69 -23.01 25.02
CA ARG A 147 -14.15 -23.66 23.82
C ARG A 147 -13.06 -22.84 23.12
N VAL A 148 -12.84 -21.59 23.54
CA VAL A 148 -11.70 -20.79 23.11
C VAL A 148 -10.42 -21.30 23.79
N LEU A 149 -9.61 -22.03 23.02
CA LEU A 149 -8.34 -22.59 23.51
C LEU A 149 -7.24 -21.54 23.58
N ASN A 150 -7.26 -20.57 22.66
CA ASN A 150 -6.31 -19.47 22.60
C ASN A 150 -6.97 -18.23 21.97
N ALA A 151 -6.51 -17.06 22.38
CA ALA A 151 -6.82 -15.79 21.73
C ALA A 151 -5.50 -15.03 21.51
N MET A 152 -5.35 -14.40 20.37
CA MET A 152 -4.26 -13.49 20.06
C MET A 152 -4.85 -12.14 19.67
N VAL A 153 -4.39 -11.08 20.34
CA VAL A 153 -4.71 -9.70 20.00
C VAL A 153 -3.40 -8.99 19.67
N MET A 154 -3.39 -8.24 18.58
CA MET A 154 -2.22 -7.50 18.13
C MET A 154 -2.62 -6.12 17.60
N ILE A 155 -1.82 -5.11 17.94
CA ILE A 155 -1.84 -3.77 17.36
C ILE A 155 -0.47 -3.54 16.72
N GLN A 156 -0.45 -3.09 15.48
CA GLN A 156 0.77 -2.84 14.72
C GLN A 156 0.75 -1.44 14.13
N PRO A 157 1.28 -0.43 14.84
CA PRO A 157 1.36 0.93 14.32
C PRO A 157 2.58 1.11 13.39
N TYR A 158 2.41 1.95 12.39
CA TYR A 158 3.41 2.38 11.43
C TYR A 158 3.46 3.90 11.38
N SER A 159 4.68 4.44 11.36
CA SER A 159 4.97 5.84 11.15
C SER A 159 5.85 5.98 9.91
N VAL A 160 5.39 6.73 8.92
CA VAL A 160 6.03 6.83 7.60
C VAL A 160 6.41 8.28 7.35
N SER A 161 7.70 8.52 7.10
CA SER A 161 8.21 9.80 6.60
C SER A 161 8.89 9.59 5.26
N LYS A 162 8.58 10.45 4.28
CA LYS A 162 9.25 10.45 2.98
C LYS A 162 9.67 11.85 2.57
N LEU A 163 10.88 11.96 2.05
CA LEU A 163 11.46 13.18 1.48
C LEU A 163 11.75 12.94 0.00
N PHE A 164 11.18 13.74 -0.88
CA PHE A 164 11.47 13.68 -2.31
C PHE A 164 12.15 14.97 -2.76
N ILE A 165 13.31 14.86 -3.39
CA ILE A 165 14.06 15.99 -3.94
C ILE A 165 14.43 15.70 -5.39
N SER A 166 14.08 16.60 -6.30
CA SER A 166 14.57 16.61 -7.68
C SER A 166 15.22 17.97 -8.00
N GLY A 167 15.55 18.21 -9.28
CA GLY A 167 16.07 19.49 -9.71
C GLY A 167 15.11 20.66 -9.47
N ARG A 168 13.79 20.39 -9.49
CA ARG A 168 12.75 21.42 -9.36
C ARG A 168 11.70 21.12 -8.27
N ARG A 169 11.74 19.96 -7.63
CA ARG A 169 10.80 19.57 -6.56
C ARG A 169 11.49 19.38 -5.22
N GLU A 170 10.78 19.75 -4.16
CA GLU A 170 11.10 19.43 -2.77
C GLU A 170 9.79 19.11 -2.04
N LEU A 171 9.49 17.82 -1.89
CA LEU A 171 8.28 17.34 -1.26
C LEU A 171 8.62 16.61 0.03
N SER A 172 7.81 16.78 1.07
CA SER A 172 7.87 15.89 2.22
C SER A 172 6.49 15.43 2.64
N GLN A 173 6.39 14.22 3.17
CA GLN A 173 5.16 13.73 3.75
C GLN A 173 5.41 12.92 5.01
N HIS A 174 4.55 13.11 6.01
CA HIS A 174 4.46 12.29 7.22
C HIS A 174 3.04 11.78 7.41
N TYR A 175 2.89 10.48 7.65
CA TYR A 175 1.60 9.89 7.97
C TYR A 175 1.76 8.62 8.80
N ASN A 176 0.71 8.29 9.55
CA ASN A 176 0.64 7.10 10.37
C ASN A 176 -0.52 6.21 9.90
N TRP A 177 -0.39 4.92 10.16
CA TRP A 177 -1.45 3.93 9.98
C TRP A 177 -1.18 2.72 10.85
N ALA A 178 -2.22 1.96 11.19
CA ALA A 178 -2.09 0.81 12.05
C ALA A 178 -2.97 -0.34 11.57
N ASN A 179 -2.56 -1.56 11.94
CA ASN A 179 -3.42 -2.73 11.86
C ASN A 179 -3.83 -3.16 13.28
N GLY A 180 -5.11 -3.51 13.42
CA GLY A 180 -5.63 -4.28 14.54
C GLY A 180 -5.89 -5.72 14.13
N PHE A 181 -5.67 -6.66 15.03
CA PHE A 181 -5.85 -8.07 14.74
C PHE A 181 -6.42 -8.81 15.95
N LEU A 182 -7.53 -9.50 15.73
CA LEU A 182 -8.08 -10.50 16.65
C LEU A 182 -7.99 -11.87 16.00
N MET A 183 -7.55 -12.87 16.75
CA MET A 183 -7.69 -14.27 16.34
C MET A 183 -8.05 -15.13 17.54
N VAL A 184 -8.95 -16.07 17.33
CA VAL A 184 -9.28 -17.12 18.29
C VAL A 184 -9.00 -18.50 17.70
N VAL A 185 -8.51 -19.39 18.55
CA VAL A 185 -8.44 -20.83 18.29
C VAL A 185 -9.60 -21.45 19.07
N TYR A 186 -10.53 -22.06 18.34
CA TYR A 186 -11.79 -22.54 18.91
C TYR A 186 -11.98 -24.02 18.62
N ASN A 187 -12.48 -24.78 19.60
CA ASN A 187 -12.70 -26.21 19.46
C ASN A 187 -14.08 -26.63 19.98
N ASP A 188 -14.95 -27.03 19.06
CA ASP A 188 -16.28 -27.59 19.34
C ASP A 188 -16.45 -28.89 18.55
N GLY A 189 -15.66 -29.91 18.89
CA GLY A 189 -15.54 -31.16 18.13
C GLY A 189 -14.70 -31.05 16.85
N LYS A 190 -14.54 -29.84 16.32
CA LYS A 190 -13.64 -29.47 15.22
C LYS A 190 -12.82 -28.25 15.64
N LEU A 191 -11.51 -28.32 15.44
CA LEU A 191 -10.59 -27.20 15.68
C LEU A 191 -10.63 -26.23 14.50
N VAL A 192 -10.87 -24.94 14.79
CA VAL A 192 -10.93 -23.88 13.77
C VAL A 192 -10.20 -22.62 14.25
N HIS A 193 -9.87 -21.77 13.28
CA HIS A 193 -9.34 -20.43 13.49
C HIS A 193 -10.33 -19.42 12.92
N ALA A 194 -10.70 -18.42 13.73
CA ALA A 194 -11.42 -17.25 13.26
C ALA A 194 -10.58 -16.01 13.53
N ARG A 195 -10.65 -15.05 12.62
CA ARG A 195 -9.88 -13.80 12.72
C ARG A 195 -10.70 -12.61 12.28
N HIS A 196 -10.38 -11.46 12.86
CA HIS A 196 -10.84 -10.15 12.46
C HIS A 196 -9.62 -9.23 12.29
N VAL A 197 -9.67 -8.36 11.29
CA VAL A 197 -8.60 -7.40 10.98
C VAL A 197 -9.21 -6.01 10.89
N GLU A 198 -8.53 -5.04 11.48
CA GLU A 198 -8.84 -3.62 11.35
C GLU A 198 -7.66 -2.91 10.71
N GLY A 199 -7.93 -1.90 9.88
CA GLY A 199 -6.90 -1.05 9.28
C GLY A 199 -7.41 0.39 9.23
N ASP A 200 -6.67 1.31 9.84
CA ASP A 200 -7.07 2.72 9.97
C ASP A 200 -5.84 3.61 10.18
N ASP A 201 -5.98 4.92 9.98
CA ASP A 201 -4.94 5.93 10.26
C ASP A 201 -4.99 6.47 11.70
N ARG A 202 -5.98 6.02 12.49
CA ARG A 202 -6.20 6.38 13.89
C ARG A 202 -6.20 5.16 14.80
N LEU A 203 -5.44 5.19 15.90
CA LEU A 203 -5.42 4.10 16.88
C LEU A 203 -6.74 3.98 17.64
N GLU A 204 -7.44 5.08 17.88
CA GLU A 204 -8.76 5.08 18.51
C GLU A 204 -9.78 4.23 17.73
N ASN A 205 -9.77 4.34 16.39
CA ASN A 205 -10.64 3.59 15.49
C ASN A 205 -10.26 2.11 15.49
N ILE A 206 -8.96 1.79 15.42
CA ILE A 206 -8.46 0.41 15.53
C ILE A 206 -8.94 -0.25 16.84
N ILE A 207 -8.79 0.44 17.97
CA ILE A 207 -9.16 -0.09 19.28
C ILE A 207 -10.68 -0.25 19.39
N ALA A 208 -11.45 0.74 18.93
CA ALA A 208 -12.91 0.69 18.93
C ALA A 208 -13.44 -0.42 18.03
N GLY A 209 -12.91 -0.56 16.81
CA GLY A 209 -13.27 -1.60 15.84
C GLY A 209 -12.98 -3.00 16.37
N MET A 210 -11.78 -3.24 16.89
CA MET A 210 -11.46 -4.52 17.54
C MET A 210 -12.42 -4.82 18.71
N LYS A 211 -12.72 -3.83 19.55
CA LYS A 211 -13.65 -4.03 20.67
C LYS A 211 -15.06 -4.37 20.19
N ALA A 212 -15.52 -3.77 19.09
CA ALA A 212 -16.85 -4.01 18.54
C ALA A 212 -17.00 -5.44 17.99
N HIS A 213 -15.93 -6.02 17.45
CA HIS A 213 -15.97 -7.32 16.77
C HIS A 213 -15.53 -8.52 17.65
N THR A 214 -15.45 -8.36 18.97
CA THR A 214 -15.07 -9.48 19.87
C THR A 214 -16.12 -10.58 19.93
N ASP A 215 -17.40 -10.25 19.76
CA ASP A 215 -18.48 -11.26 19.67
C ASP A 215 -18.52 -11.89 18.27
N ASP A 216 -18.39 -11.08 17.22
CA ASP A 216 -18.42 -11.54 15.83
C ASP A 216 -17.35 -12.60 15.53
N VAL A 217 -16.14 -12.42 16.07
CA VAL A 217 -15.05 -13.40 15.86
C VAL A 217 -15.33 -14.73 16.56
N ILE A 218 -16.04 -14.73 17.69
CA ILE A 218 -16.47 -15.95 18.39
C ILE A 218 -17.60 -16.63 17.63
N ASP A 219 -18.55 -15.86 17.14
CA ASP A 219 -19.67 -16.37 16.36
C ASP A 219 -19.20 -16.97 15.03
N LEU A 220 -18.26 -16.31 14.34
CA LEU A 220 -17.58 -16.86 13.17
C LEU A 220 -16.90 -18.19 13.50
N ALA A 221 -16.17 -18.27 14.61
CA ALA A 221 -15.53 -19.51 15.03
C ALA A 221 -16.55 -20.63 15.26
N ARG A 222 -17.68 -20.33 15.90
CA ARG A 222 -18.77 -21.29 16.13
C ARG A 222 -19.43 -21.74 14.83
N HIS A 223 -19.59 -20.85 13.85
CA HIS A 223 -20.12 -21.23 12.54
C HIS A 223 -19.14 -22.13 11.79
N LEU A 224 -17.84 -21.85 11.84
CA LEU A 224 -16.81 -22.65 11.17
C LEU A 224 -16.69 -24.09 11.69
N THR A 225 -17.00 -24.35 12.98
CA THR A 225 -17.03 -25.72 13.51
C THR A 225 -18.20 -26.53 12.94
N ARG A 226 -19.27 -25.86 12.53
CA ARG A 226 -20.50 -26.46 11.96
C ARG A 226 -20.55 -26.40 10.43
N ALA A 227 -19.64 -25.66 9.81
CA ALA A 227 -19.59 -25.50 8.36
C ALA A 227 -19.42 -26.86 7.66
N THR A 228 -20.26 -27.09 6.66
CA THR A 228 -20.25 -28.28 5.81
C THR A 228 -19.61 -27.95 4.45
N PRO A 229 -19.10 -28.95 3.72
CA PRO A 229 -18.60 -28.74 2.37
C PRO A 229 -19.70 -28.20 1.45
N ILE A 230 -19.33 -27.26 0.58
CA ILE A 230 -20.16 -26.82 -0.55
C ILE A 230 -20.17 -27.91 -1.64
N GLU A 231 -21.32 -28.10 -2.30
CA GLU A 231 -21.38 -28.92 -3.51
C GLU A 231 -20.74 -28.16 -4.68
N PRO A 232 -19.82 -28.76 -5.45
CA PRO A 232 -19.22 -28.08 -6.60
C PRO A 232 -20.28 -27.68 -7.64
N GLY A 233 -20.30 -26.41 -8.03
CA GLY A 233 -21.31 -25.90 -8.95
C GLY A 233 -21.11 -24.43 -9.30
N VAL A 234 -22.07 -23.90 -10.06
CA VAL A 234 -22.18 -22.47 -10.37
C VAL A 234 -23.34 -21.93 -9.55
N TYR A 235 -23.07 -20.88 -8.79
CA TYR A 235 -24.03 -20.25 -7.89
C TYR A 235 -24.01 -18.74 -8.11
N ASP A 236 -25.16 -18.11 -7.88
CA ASP A 236 -25.20 -16.67 -7.69
C ASP A 236 -24.68 -16.37 -6.27
N VAL A 237 -23.79 -15.38 -6.15
CA VAL A 237 -23.14 -15.04 -4.89
C VAL A 237 -23.27 -13.55 -4.65
N ILE A 238 -23.78 -13.17 -3.48
CA ILE A 238 -23.74 -11.78 -3.00
C ILE A 238 -22.51 -11.67 -2.12
N THR A 239 -21.55 -10.84 -2.49
CA THR A 239 -20.31 -10.71 -1.75
C THR A 239 -20.37 -9.57 -0.75
N ASP A 240 -19.89 -9.82 0.47
CA ASP A 240 -19.55 -8.77 1.42
C ASP A 240 -18.59 -7.74 0.77
N PRO A 241 -18.68 -6.44 1.11
CA PRO A 241 -17.79 -5.41 0.55
C PRO A 241 -16.30 -5.76 0.63
N SER A 242 -15.85 -6.47 1.67
CA SER A 242 -14.45 -6.91 1.79
C SER A 242 -14.05 -7.89 0.68
N ILE A 243 -14.94 -8.82 0.30
CA ILE A 243 -14.73 -9.76 -0.80
C ILE A 243 -14.88 -9.06 -2.15
N THR A 244 -15.81 -8.13 -2.27
CA THR A 244 -15.96 -7.30 -3.48
C THR A 244 -14.69 -6.47 -3.74
N GLY A 245 -14.08 -5.90 -2.70
CA GLY A 245 -12.79 -5.23 -2.78
C GLY A 245 -11.65 -6.16 -3.20
N LEU A 246 -11.64 -7.40 -2.71
CA LEU A 246 -10.68 -8.42 -3.17
C LEU A 246 -10.86 -8.74 -4.66
N ILE A 247 -12.10 -8.85 -5.15
CA ILE A 247 -12.37 -9.04 -6.59
C ILE A 247 -11.85 -7.85 -7.40
N ALA A 248 -12.05 -6.61 -6.92
CA ALA A 248 -11.50 -5.41 -7.55
C ALA A 248 -9.97 -5.52 -7.67
N HIS A 249 -9.31 -5.96 -6.60
CA HIS A 249 -7.85 -6.13 -6.54
C HIS A 249 -7.32 -7.20 -7.50
N GLU A 250 -7.86 -8.41 -7.41
CA GLU A 250 -7.33 -9.59 -8.10
C GLU A 250 -7.76 -9.66 -9.56
N ALA A 251 -9.05 -9.47 -9.84
CA ALA A 251 -9.60 -9.69 -11.18
C ALA A 251 -9.28 -8.54 -12.14
N PHE A 252 -9.18 -7.31 -11.61
CA PHE A 252 -9.01 -6.10 -12.42
C PHE A 252 -7.72 -5.34 -12.07
N GLY A 253 -7.45 -5.13 -10.79
CA GLY A 253 -6.38 -4.26 -10.30
C GLY A 253 -4.99 -4.60 -10.85
N HIS A 254 -4.49 -5.81 -10.59
CA HIS A 254 -3.21 -6.26 -11.16
C HIS A 254 -3.23 -6.30 -12.69
N GLY A 255 -4.39 -6.58 -13.28
CA GLY A 255 -4.58 -6.62 -14.73
C GLY A 255 -4.33 -5.26 -15.40
N VAL A 256 -4.40 -4.15 -14.67
CA VAL A 256 -4.24 -2.78 -15.18
C VAL A 256 -2.95 -2.09 -14.72
N GLU A 257 -2.04 -2.79 -14.03
CA GLU A 257 -0.69 -2.28 -13.72
C GLU A 257 0.13 -2.17 -15.04
N MET A 258 0.43 -0.95 -15.46
CA MET A 258 0.95 -0.63 -16.78
C MET A 258 2.40 -1.08 -17.01
N ASP A 259 3.14 -1.43 -15.96
CA ASP A 259 4.45 -2.07 -16.11
C ASP A 259 4.33 -3.46 -16.78
N GLN A 260 3.15 -4.10 -16.70
CA GLN A 260 2.81 -5.32 -17.45
C GLN A 260 2.37 -5.01 -18.89
N PHE A 261 1.86 -3.80 -19.17
CA PHE A 261 1.48 -3.36 -20.51
C PHE A 261 2.71 -3.11 -21.36
N VAL A 262 3.75 -2.53 -20.75
CA VAL A 262 5.09 -2.38 -21.35
C VAL A 262 5.66 -3.74 -21.78
N LYS A 263 5.43 -4.78 -20.99
CA LYS A 263 5.96 -6.13 -21.24
C LYS A 263 5.05 -7.01 -22.09
N ASP A 264 3.91 -6.50 -22.55
CA ASP A 264 2.85 -7.26 -23.24
C ASP A 264 2.38 -8.50 -22.47
N ARG A 265 2.29 -8.39 -21.13
CA ARG A 265 1.86 -9.48 -20.23
C ARG A 265 0.45 -9.32 -19.69
N ALA A 266 -0.12 -8.13 -19.78
CA ALA A 266 -1.48 -7.84 -19.35
C ALA A 266 -2.46 -7.91 -20.54
N LEU A 267 -3.46 -8.80 -20.44
CA LEU A 267 -4.53 -8.89 -21.43
C LEU A 267 -5.32 -7.57 -21.53
N ALA A 268 -5.43 -6.83 -20.42
CA ALA A 268 -6.18 -5.58 -20.32
C ALA A 268 -5.73 -4.53 -21.35
N LYS A 269 -4.46 -4.54 -21.77
CA LYS A 269 -3.94 -3.66 -22.85
C LYS A 269 -4.77 -3.74 -24.13
N GLN A 270 -5.35 -4.90 -24.44
CA GLN A 270 -6.17 -5.12 -25.65
C GLN A 270 -7.65 -4.70 -25.47
N TYR A 271 -8.06 -4.42 -24.23
CA TYR A 271 -9.43 -4.13 -23.85
C TYR A 271 -9.64 -2.67 -23.42
N VAL A 272 -8.61 -1.82 -23.50
CA VAL A 272 -8.78 -0.37 -23.31
C VAL A 272 -9.83 0.15 -24.30
N GLY A 273 -10.83 0.87 -23.79
CA GLY A 273 -11.99 1.37 -24.54
C GLY A 273 -13.06 0.31 -24.84
N LYS A 274 -13.00 -0.88 -24.23
CA LYS A 274 -13.98 -1.97 -24.40
C LYS A 274 -14.62 -2.37 -23.09
N TYR A 275 -15.77 -3.03 -23.18
CA TYR A 275 -16.43 -3.65 -22.03
C TYR A 275 -15.57 -4.76 -21.43
N VAL A 276 -15.37 -4.68 -20.11
CA VAL A 276 -14.69 -5.68 -19.27
C VAL A 276 -15.55 -6.09 -18.07
N ALA A 277 -16.63 -5.35 -17.79
CA ALA A 277 -17.57 -5.64 -16.72
C ALA A 277 -19.00 -5.21 -17.13
N SER A 278 -19.97 -5.47 -16.25
CA SER A 278 -21.36 -5.03 -16.42
C SER A 278 -21.44 -3.50 -16.55
N PRO A 279 -22.41 -2.94 -17.31
CA PRO A 279 -22.58 -1.49 -17.43
C PRO A 279 -22.81 -0.73 -16.11
N ILE A 280 -23.19 -1.42 -15.04
CA ILE A 280 -23.36 -0.82 -13.70
C ILE A 280 -22.05 -0.70 -12.92
N THR A 281 -20.95 -1.27 -13.43
CA THR A 281 -19.67 -1.33 -12.73
C THR A 281 -18.84 -0.08 -13.00
N ASN A 282 -18.50 0.64 -11.93
CA ASN A 282 -17.50 1.70 -11.92
C ASN A 282 -16.43 1.35 -10.89
N MET A 283 -15.16 1.49 -11.27
CA MET A 283 -14.01 1.10 -10.45
C MET A 283 -12.93 2.19 -10.51
N HIS A 284 -12.38 2.49 -9.34
CA HIS A 284 -11.34 3.48 -9.15
C HIS A 284 -10.12 2.87 -8.46
N ASP A 285 -8.98 3.48 -8.70
CA ASP A 285 -7.83 3.41 -7.79
C ASP A 285 -7.26 4.81 -7.62
N GLY A 286 -6.88 5.15 -6.39
CA GLY A 286 -6.16 6.38 -6.17
C GLY A 286 -5.94 6.71 -4.70
N ALA A 287 -4.72 7.14 -4.39
CA ALA A 287 -4.39 7.65 -3.06
C ALA A 287 -5.19 8.93 -2.71
N ALA A 288 -5.70 9.64 -3.74
CA ALA A 288 -6.59 10.79 -3.60
C ALA A 288 -8.06 10.50 -3.97
N ALA A 289 -8.39 9.29 -4.43
CA ALA A 289 -9.75 8.90 -4.82
C ALA A 289 -10.68 8.75 -3.61
N VAL A 290 -10.17 8.11 -2.56
CA VAL A 290 -10.86 7.94 -1.28
C VAL A 290 -9.83 8.05 -0.16
N TYR A 291 -10.25 8.60 0.98
CA TYR A 291 -9.40 8.67 2.16
C TYR A 291 -9.38 7.30 2.86
N SER A 292 -8.21 6.65 2.90
CA SER A 292 -8.00 5.36 3.56
C SER A 292 -6.51 5.13 3.88
N VAL A 293 -6.17 3.98 4.45
CA VAL A 293 -4.81 3.64 4.93
C VAL A 293 -3.74 3.75 3.84
N ALA A 294 -4.08 3.48 2.58
CA ALA A 294 -3.13 3.53 1.46
C ALA A 294 -3.10 4.89 0.75
N SER A 295 -3.80 5.91 1.26
CA SER A 295 -3.68 7.29 0.79
C SER A 295 -2.30 7.88 1.12
N TYR A 296 -1.84 8.83 0.33
CA TYR A 296 -0.62 9.62 0.54
C TYR A 296 -0.69 10.89 -0.33
N PHE A 297 0.24 11.81 -0.16
CA PHE A 297 0.29 13.05 -0.95
C PHE A 297 1.06 12.88 -2.26
N PHE A 298 2.16 12.12 -2.24
CA PHE A 298 2.92 11.72 -3.42
C PHE A 298 3.45 10.28 -3.31
N ASP A 299 3.68 9.64 -4.45
CA ASP A 299 4.18 8.27 -4.56
C ASP A 299 5.73 8.19 -4.46
N ASP A 300 6.31 7.00 -4.60
CA ASP A 300 7.76 6.78 -4.46
C ASP A 300 8.59 7.24 -5.66
N ASP A 301 7.95 7.82 -6.69
CA ASP A 301 8.61 8.50 -7.79
C ASP A 301 8.36 10.03 -7.76
N GLY A 302 7.69 10.56 -6.72
CA GLY A 302 7.41 11.98 -6.54
C GLY A 302 6.23 12.50 -7.37
N VAL A 303 5.40 11.60 -7.89
CA VAL A 303 4.15 11.91 -8.59
C VAL A 303 3.06 12.13 -7.55
N LEU A 304 2.27 13.20 -7.70
CA LEU A 304 1.19 13.48 -6.77
C LEU A 304 0.12 12.40 -6.80
N ALA A 305 -0.56 12.20 -5.68
CA ALA A 305 -1.69 11.28 -5.63
C ALA A 305 -2.84 11.77 -6.52
N HIS A 306 -3.44 10.85 -7.27
CA HIS A 306 -4.56 11.10 -8.16
C HIS A 306 -5.73 10.15 -7.87
N ASP A 307 -6.88 10.44 -8.48
CA ASP A 307 -7.98 9.51 -8.67
C ASP A 307 -7.95 9.02 -10.13
N THR A 308 -7.80 7.71 -10.31
CA THR A 308 -7.82 7.05 -11.61
C THR A 308 -9.10 6.25 -11.75
N GLN A 309 -9.99 6.70 -12.65
CA GLN A 309 -11.11 5.88 -13.10
C GLN A 309 -10.58 4.73 -13.97
N ILE A 310 -10.56 3.52 -13.42
CA ILE A 310 -10.13 2.33 -14.15
C ILE A 310 -11.26 1.83 -15.05
N ILE A 311 -12.47 1.67 -14.49
CA ILE A 311 -13.65 1.20 -15.22
C ILE A 311 -14.75 2.24 -15.09
N ARG A 312 -15.34 2.65 -16.21
CA ARG A 312 -16.54 3.51 -16.26
C ARG A 312 -17.65 2.81 -17.02
N ASN A 313 -18.80 2.63 -16.39
CA ASN A 313 -19.97 1.96 -16.97
C ASN A 313 -19.61 0.64 -17.67
N GLY A 314 -18.77 -0.18 -17.01
CA GLY A 314 -18.28 -1.45 -17.52
C GLY A 314 -17.14 -1.39 -18.54
N ILE A 315 -16.72 -0.19 -18.99
CA ILE A 315 -15.65 0.02 -19.99
C ILE A 315 -14.31 0.31 -19.30
N LEU A 316 -13.24 -0.38 -19.70
CA LEU A 316 -11.88 -0.10 -19.22
C LEU A 316 -11.35 1.21 -19.82
N GLU A 317 -11.16 2.25 -19.01
CA GLU A 317 -10.71 3.58 -19.46
C GLU A 317 -9.20 3.79 -19.27
N ALA A 318 -8.68 3.41 -18.11
CA ALA A 318 -7.29 3.71 -17.73
C ALA A 318 -6.63 2.54 -16.97
N GLY A 319 -5.31 2.61 -16.85
CA GLY A 319 -4.51 1.74 -16.00
C GLY A 319 -3.64 2.54 -15.04
N LEU A 320 -2.86 1.84 -14.23
CA LEU A 320 -2.05 2.40 -13.16
C LEU A 320 -0.59 2.38 -13.55
N SER A 321 0.14 3.47 -13.35
CA SER A 321 1.50 3.63 -13.82
C SER A 321 2.44 4.17 -12.74
N ASP A 322 3.65 3.60 -12.72
CA ASP A 322 4.82 4.25 -12.16
C ASP A 322 5.43 5.22 -13.19
N LEU A 323 6.43 6.00 -12.79
CA LEU A 323 7.05 6.98 -13.69
C LEU A 323 7.69 6.33 -14.92
N VAL A 324 8.25 5.13 -14.76
CA VAL A 324 8.98 4.42 -15.83
C VAL A 324 8.01 3.90 -16.89
N SER A 325 6.97 3.17 -16.48
CA SER A 325 5.95 2.64 -17.37
C SER A 325 5.16 3.76 -18.07
N ALA A 326 4.83 4.84 -17.37
CA ALA A 326 4.18 6.01 -17.96
C ALA A 326 5.02 6.62 -19.09
N THR A 327 6.30 6.88 -18.83
CA THR A 327 7.22 7.46 -19.83
C THR A 327 7.50 6.54 -21.02
N GLN A 328 7.44 5.22 -20.84
CA GLN A 328 7.56 4.25 -21.92
C GLN A 328 6.31 4.14 -22.80
N LEU A 329 5.13 4.24 -22.19
CA LEU A 329 3.85 4.16 -22.88
C LEU A 329 3.40 5.52 -23.42
N GLY A 330 4.06 6.61 -23.04
CA GLY A 330 3.67 7.97 -23.41
C GLY A 330 2.38 8.42 -22.73
N THR A 331 2.11 7.93 -21.51
CA THR A 331 0.94 8.28 -20.71
C THR A 331 1.32 9.22 -19.57
N ILE A 332 0.32 9.86 -18.96
CA ILE A 332 0.50 10.67 -17.76
C ILE A 332 0.67 9.72 -16.55
N PRO A 333 1.69 9.91 -15.69
CA PRO A 333 1.83 9.13 -14.46
C PRO A 333 0.61 9.27 -13.55
N THR A 334 0.22 8.19 -12.87
CA THR A 334 -1.05 8.16 -12.09
C THR A 334 -0.85 8.22 -10.58
N GLY A 335 0.39 8.38 -10.11
CA GLY A 335 0.71 8.39 -8.67
C GLY A 335 0.72 6.99 -8.05
N ASN A 336 1.07 5.97 -8.84
CA ASN A 336 1.06 4.55 -8.46
C ASN A 336 2.47 3.92 -8.42
N GLY A 337 3.54 4.71 -8.50
CA GLY A 337 4.91 4.21 -8.32
C GLY A 337 5.18 3.89 -6.86
N ARG A 338 5.19 2.61 -6.49
CA ARG A 338 5.41 2.18 -5.09
C ARG A 338 6.60 1.23 -4.96
N ARG A 339 7.32 1.35 -3.85
CA ARG A 339 8.45 0.50 -3.46
C ARG A 339 8.10 -0.31 -2.21
N ASP A 340 8.69 -1.50 -2.13
CA ASP A 340 8.68 -2.31 -0.90
C ASP A 340 9.68 -1.78 0.14
N SER A 341 10.81 -1.27 -0.34
CA SER A 341 11.78 -0.52 0.44
C SER A 341 12.72 0.29 -0.44
N TYR A 342 13.55 1.17 0.12
CA TYR A 342 14.63 1.87 -0.57
C TYR A 342 15.63 0.92 -1.24
N LYS A 343 15.69 -0.35 -0.83
CA LYS A 343 16.55 -1.38 -1.47
C LYS A 343 15.91 -2.01 -2.72
N ARG A 344 14.71 -1.58 -3.08
CA ARG A 344 13.91 -2.15 -4.18
C ARG A 344 13.49 -1.06 -5.16
N LYS A 345 13.36 -1.46 -6.42
CA LYS A 345 12.80 -0.62 -7.47
C LYS A 345 11.32 -0.35 -7.26
N ALA A 346 10.85 0.78 -7.77
CA ALA A 346 9.42 1.06 -7.86
C ALA A 346 8.76 0.19 -8.92
N TYR A 347 7.47 -0.07 -8.70
CA TYR A 347 6.56 -0.69 -9.66
C TYR A 347 5.23 0.07 -9.64
N ALA A 348 4.52 0.05 -10.77
CA ALA A 348 3.10 0.42 -10.82
C ALA A 348 2.31 -0.49 -9.87
N ARG A 349 1.71 0.07 -8.82
CA ARG A 349 0.95 -0.65 -7.80
C ARG A 349 -0.28 0.11 -7.37
N MET A 350 -1.33 -0.65 -7.07
CA MET A 350 -2.58 -0.15 -6.48
C MET A 350 -2.38 0.64 -5.18
N THR A 351 -3.37 1.47 -4.87
CA THR A 351 -3.49 2.26 -3.64
C THR A 351 -4.80 1.90 -2.93
N ASN A 352 -5.85 2.72 -3.09
CA ASN A 352 -7.20 2.44 -2.63
C ASN A 352 -8.03 2.01 -3.83
N THR A 353 -8.14 0.70 -4.05
CA THR A 353 -8.88 0.12 -5.17
C THR A 353 -10.29 -0.27 -4.73
N PHE A 354 -11.32 0.25 -5.39
CA PHE A 354 -12.71 -0.02 -5.00
C PHE A 354 -13.68 0.10 -6.17
N PHE A 355 -14.85 -0.52 -6.00
CA PHE A 355 -16.02 -0.24 -6.84
C PHE A 355 -16.87 0.84 -6.19
N GLU A 356 -17.46 1.72 -7.00
CA GLU A 356 -18.45 2.67 -6.52
C GLU A 356 -19.70 1.95 -5.99
N PRO A 357 -20.41 2.53 -5.00
CA PRO A 357 -21.66 1.96 -4.52
C PRO A 357 -22.73 1.99 -5.62
N GLY A 358 -23.50 0.90 -5.71
CA GLY A 358 -24.70 0.85 -6.53
C GLY A 358 -25.92 1.49 -5.87
N HIS A 359 -27.10 1.24 -6.43
CA HIS A 359 -28.38 1.76 -5.93
C HIS A 359 -29.31 0.69 -5.35
N ASP A 360 -28.96 -0.58 -5.51
CA ASP A 360 -29.77 -1.71 -5.06
C ASP A 360 -29.65 -1.91 -3.54
N LYS A 361 -30.74 -2.36 -2.92
CA LYS A 361 -30.75 -2.73 -1.50
C LYS A 361 -30.33 -4.18 -1.33
N LEU A 362 -29.71 -4.49 -0.20
CA LEU A 362 -29.29 -5.85 0.13
C LEU A 362 -30.47 -6.83 0.14
N GLU A 363 -31.63 -6.40 0.66
CA GLU A 363 -32.82 -7.23 0.72
C GLU A 363 -33.35 -7.58 -0.68
N ASP A 364 -33.26 -6.64 -1.62
CA ASP A 364 -33.69 -6.84 -3.01
C ASP A 364 -32.72 -7.78 -3.75
N MET A 365 -31.41 -7.63 -3.51
CA MET A 365 -30.39 -8.56 -4.03
C MET A 365 -30.64 -9.99 -3.52
N ILE A 366 -30.86 -10.16 -2.21
CA ILE A 366 -31.15 -11.47 -1.60
C ILE A 366 -32.43 -12.06 -2.20
N ALA A 367 -33.50 -11.26 -2.32
CA ALA A 367 -34.78 -11.71 -2.88
C ALA A 367 -34.68 -12.12 -4.36
N SER A 368 -33.70 -11.58 -5.10
CA SER A 368 -33.49 -11.93 -6.52
C SER A 368 -32.85 -13.30 -6.73
N ILE A 369 -32.17 -13.87 -5.71
CA ILE A 369 -31.45 -15.13 -5.82
C ILE A 369 -32.27 -16.28 -5.23
N ARG A 370 -32.68 -17.22 -6.08
CA ARG A 370 -33.44 -18.40 -5.65
C ARG A 370 -32.60 -19.41 -4.86
N HIS A 371 -31.33 -19.58 -5.25
CA HIS A 371 -30.39 -20.49 -4.62
C HIS A 371 -28.96 -19.99 -4.89
N GLY A 372 -28.22 -19.70 -3.83
CA GLY A 372 -26.90 -19.10 -3.90
C GLY A 372 -26.26 -18.96 -2.52
N TYR A 373 -25.18 -18.19 -2.46
CA TYR A 373 -24.42 -17.95 -1.24
C TYR A 373 -24.28 -16.45 -0.95
N MET A 374 -24.03 -16.13 0.32
CA MET A 374 -23.69 -14.81 0.82
C MET A 374 -22.48 -14.92 1.74
#